data_AF-A0A1J9PFA6-F1
#
_entry.id   AF-A0A1J9PFA6-F1
#
_cell.length_a   1.000
_cell.length_b   1.000
_cell.length_c   1.000
_cell.angle_alpha   90.00
_cell.angle_beta   90.00
_cell.angle_gamma   90.00
#
_symmetry.space_group_name_H-M   'P 1'
#
loop_
_entity.id
_entity.type
_entity.pdbx_description
1 polymer ?
#
loop_
_entity_poly.entity_id
_entity_poly.type
_entity_poly.pdbx_seq_one_letter_code
_entity_poly.pdbx_strand_id
1 'polypeptide(L)'
;MSSPFLLAATVVVALFTAMGESLALSHFEYSTVTGYFLQDDPATDPASFDYAAREFGLINQSYDTDENFDPNHEKTQWERFAHKLQSLNANTDENTEFKLFYMGRHGEGYHNVAEGLYGTEAWDCYWSKLDGNGNITWSDAHLTETGIAQALHARSTWAEQMENHIPLPQSYYSSPLDRCLQTANLTFNDLPLPPDRPFKPVVKELLHETLGIHTCDRRSPTTHITKTYPHFTLEPNFAPTDPLWDRDLRESNSARAVRLRHLLDDIVQHDNGASTYISLTAHSGAITSLLEVMAHRAFRLETGGVIPVLVRIVRRDGCRGDDSKMVEPPGKAPECKEAERVGIHGSGSESGSTELRN
;
A
#
# COMPACT_ATOMS: atom_id res chain seq x y z
N MET A 1 47.64 0.39 -26.87
CA MET A 1 46.92 -0.70 -26.18
C MET A 1 46.48 -0.16 -24.84
N SER A 2 45.22 0.24 -24.76
CA SER A 2 44.60 0.84 -23.56
C SER A 2 43.18 0.29 -23.45
N SER A 3 42.83 -0.13 -22.23
CA SER A 3 41.75 -1.06 -21.85
C SER A 3 40.31 -0.58 -22.13
N PRO A 4 39.36 -1.46 -22.53
CA PRO A 4 38.00 -1.11 -22.93
C PRO A 4 36.98 -1.27 -21.77
N PHE A 5 37.19 -0.60 -20.63
CA PHE A 5 36.31 -0.74 -19.46
C PHE A 5 35.76 0.58 -18.88
N LEU A 6 35.79 1.66 -19.65
CA LEU A 6 35.18 2.95 -19.27
C LEU A 6 34.25 3.47 -20.38
N LEU A 7 33.19 2.73 -20.70
CA LEU A 7 32.13 3.24 -21.58
C LEU A 7 30.76 2.56 -21.37
N ALA A 8 30.37 2.31 -20.11
CA ALA A 8 29.08 1.67 -19.79
C ALA A 8 28.36 2.30 -18.59
N ALA A 9 28.57 3.59 -18.32
CA ALA A 9 27.90 4.31 -17.22
C ALA A 9 27.27 5.64 -17.66
N THR A 10 26.90 5.80 -18.93
CA THR A 10 26.33 7.07 -19.43
C THR A 10 25.36 6.87 -20.60
N VAL A 11 24.45 5.89 -20.52
CA VAL A 11 23.40 5.66 -21.55
C VAL A 11 22.03 5.32 -20.94
N VAL A 12 21.58 6.05 -19.91
CA VAL A 12 20.15 6.02 -19.50
C VAL A 12 19.52 7.43 -19.36
N VAL A 13 20.25 8.52 -19.63
CA VAL A 13 19.70 9.90 -19.46
C VAL A 13 19.56 10.69 -20.77
N ALA A 14 19.73 10.07 -21.95
CA ALA A 14 19.66 10.83 -23.21
C ALA A 14 18.89 10.08 -24.32
N LEU A 15 17.58 9.92 -24.15
CA LEU A 15 16.65 9.60 -25.24
C LEU A 15 15.25 10.19 -24.96
N PHE A 16 15.16 11.49 -24.66
CA PHE A 16 13.92 12.26 -24.84
C PHE A 16 14.29 13.72 -25.16
N THR A 17 14.72 13.97 -26.39
CA THR A 17 14.75 15.33 -26.93
C THR A 17 14.22 15.34 -28.35
N ALA A 18 13.15 16.13 -28.52
CA ALA A 18 12.57 16.67 -29.74
C ALA A 18 11.31 15.95 -30.27
N MET A 19 10.13 16.35 -29.78
CA MET A 19 9.13 17.10 -30.56
C MET A 19 8.31 17.95 -29.57
N GLY A 20 8.26 19.26 -29.81
CA GLY A 20 7.64 20.23 -28.91
C GLY A 20 6.14 20.32 -29.09
N GLU A 21 5.43 20.04 -28.00
CA GLU A 21 4.46 20.97 -27.45
C GLU A 21 5.02 21.41 -26.11
N SER A 22 4.88 22.70 -25.77
CA SER A 22 5.14 23.16 -24.41
C SER A 22 4.10 22.50 -23.50
N LEU A 23 4.37 21.28 -23.05
CA LEU A 23 3.64 20.70 -21.92
C LEU A 23 3.91 21.67 -20.77
N ALA A 24 2.89 22.47 -20.44
CA ALA A 24 2.89 23.20 -19.19
C ALA A 24 3.15 22.15 -18.12
N LEU A 25 4.34 22.21 -17.50
CA LEU A 25 4.68 21.28 -16.44
C LEU A 25 3.60 21.45 -15.38
N SER A 26 2.98 20.37 -14.92
CA SER A 26 1.96 20.41 -13.88
C SER A 26 2.26 19.35 -12.83
N HIS A 27 1.76 19.56 -11.62
CA HIS A 27 1.89 18.62 -10.51
C HIS A 27 0.61 18.55 -9.68
N PHE A 28 0.49 17.51 -8.87
CA PHE A 28 -0.63 17.34 -7.95
C PHE A 28 -0.26 17.66 -6.50
N GLU A 29 -1.06 18.50 -5.87
CA GLU A 29 -1.06 18.71 -4.43
C GLU A 29 -2.15 17.84 -3.80
N TYR A 30 -1.80 17.09 -2.76
CA TYR A 30 -2.72 16.21 -2.03
C TYR A 30 -2.91 16.75 -0.62
N SER A 31 -4.15 16.75 -0.16
CA SER A 31 -4.49 17.14 1.21
C SER A 31 -5.70 16.36 1.69
N THR A 32 -5.65 15.85 2.92
CA THR A 32 -6.77 15.15 3.55
C THR A 32 -7.86 16.16 3.91
N VAL A 33 -9.11 15.81 3.61
CA VAL A 33 -10.28 16.55 4.08
C VAL A 33 -10.78 15.87 5.35
N THR A 34 -10.49 16.48 6.49
CA THR A 34 -10.77 15.92 7.82
C THR A 34 -12.22 16.08 8.25
N GLY A 35 -12.62 15.35 9.30
CA GLY A 35 -13.94 15.47 9.92
C GLY A 35 -14.98 14.50 9.37
N TYR A 36 -14.59 13.59 8.49
CA TYR A 36 -15.47 12.54 7.95
C TYR A 36 -15.16 11.16 8.54
N PHE A 37 -13.92 10.90 8.90
CA PHE A 37 -13.48 9.59 9.39
C PHE A 37 -12.78 9.71 10.74
N LEU A 38 -13.10 8.82 11.68
CA LEU A 38 -12.52 8.81 13.03
C LEU A 38 -10.97 8.77 13.01
N GLN A 39 -10.37 8.16 11.99
CA GLN A 39 -8.93 8.03 11.84
C GLN A 39 -8.22 9.38 11.59
N ASP A 40 -8.95 10.40 11.13
CA ASP A 40 -8.42 11.75 10.94
C ASP A 40 -8.46 12.60 12.23
N ASP A 41 -9.28 12.21 13.22
CA ASP A 41 -9.40 12.88 14.52
C ASP A 41 -8.17 12.59 15.41
N PRO A 42 -7.44 13.63 15.90
CA PRO A 42 -6.35 13.50 16.87
C PRO A 42 -6.69 12.67 18.12
N ALA A 43 -7.95 12.62 18.54
CA ALA A 43 -8.41 11.90 19.73
C ALA A 43 -8.55 10.39 19.53
N THR A 44 -8.60 9.90 18.28
CA THR A 44 -8.67 8.47 18.00
C THR A 44 -7.29 7.83 18.21
N ASP A 45 -7.23 6.79 19.04
CA ASP A 45 -6.04 5.98 19.26
C ASP A 45 -5.93 4.88 18.19
N PRO A 46 -4.92 4.92 17.30
CA PRO A 46 -4.73 3.89 16.29
C PRO A 46 -4.48 2.49 16.88
N ALA A 47 -3.93 2.39 18.09
CA ALA A 47 -3.57 1.10 18.68
C ALA A 47 -4.79 0.28 19.14
N SER A 48 -5.92 0.92 19.40
CA SER A 48 -7.16 0.28 19.84
C SER A 48 -8.31 0.45 18.85
N PHE A 49 -8.04 0.94 17.64
CA PHE A 49 -9.08 1.23 16.66
C PHE A 49 -9.49 -0.03 15.88
N ASP A 50 -10.73 -0.46 16.08
CA ASP A 50 -11.37 -1.52 15.32
C ASP A 50 -12.13 -0.91 14.14
N TYR A 51 -11.59 -1.06 12.93
CA TYR A 51 -12.20 -0.49 11.73
C TYR A 51 -13.52 -1.17 11.37
N ALA A 52 -13.69 -2.46 11.69
CA ALA A 52 -14.86 -3.23 11.33
C ALA A 52 -16.04 -2.86 12.22
N ALA A 53 -15.82 -2.80 13.53
CA ALA A 53 -16.84 -2.39 14.50
C ALA A 53 -17.26 -0.92 14.41
N ARG A 54 -16.56 -0.12 13.59
CA ARG A 54 -16.79 1.34 13.45
C ARG A 54 -17.17 1.75 12.03
N GLU A 55 -17.69 0.86 11.20
CA GLU A 55 -18.12 1.19 9.82
C GLU A 55 -16.99 1.82 8.99
N PHE A 56 -15.79 1.22 9.04
CA PHE A 56 -14.54 1.79 8.51
C PHE A 56 -14.16 3.17 9.07
N GLY A 57 -14.78 3.60 10.16
CA GLY A 57 -14.57 4.86 10.84
C GLY A 57 -15.41 6.03 10.34
N LEU A 58 -16.40 5.81 9.46
CA LEU A 58 -17.27 6.90 9.04
C LEU A 58 -18.01 7.50 10.24
N ILE A 59 -17.88 8.82 10.41
CA ILE A 59 -18.54 9.53 11.52
C ILE A 59 -20.02 9.68 11.19
N ASN A 60 -20.89 9.19 12.08
CA ASN A 60 -22.32 9.46 12.02
C ASN A 60 -22.59 10.94 12.35
N GLN A 61 -22.97 11.71 11.33
CA GLN A 61 -23.16 13.16 11.41
C GLN A 61 -24.11 13.66 10.31
N SER A 62 -24.65 14.85 10.52
CA SER A 62 -25.41 15.57 9.49
C SER A 62 -24.48 16.32 8.54
N TYR A 63 -24.85 16.38 7.26
CA TYR A 63 -24.20 17.22 6.26
C TYR A 63 -25.10 18.39 5.85
N ASP A 64 -24.48 19.47 5.38
CA ASP A 64 -25.15 20.62 4.76
C ASP A 64 -26.00 20.26 3.52
N THR A 65 -25.75 19.09 2.91
CA THR A 65 -26.56 18.57 1.80
C THR A 65 -27.81 17.80 2.22
N ASP A 66 -27.94 17.44 3.50
CA ASP A 66 -28.98 16.51 3.96
C ASP A 66 -30.38 17.11 3.84
N GLU A 67 -30.55 18.41 4.08
CA GLU A 67 -31.86 19.09 3.96
C GLU A 67 -32.49 18.91 2.57
N ASN A 68 -31.68 18.81 1.52
CA ASN A 68 -32.14 18.61 0.15
C ASN A 68 -32.13 17.15 -0.29
N PHE A 69 -31.13 16.37 0.14
CA PHE A 69 -30.93 14.99 -0.30
C PHE A 69 -31.74 13.95 0.51
N ASP A 70 -31.85 14.17 1.82
CA ASP A 70 -32.49 13.25 2.77
C ASP A 70 -33.32 14.02 3.83
N PRO A 71 -34.32 14.83 3.42
CA PRO A 71 -35.11 15.66 4.34
C PRO A 71 -35.89 14.86 5.40
N ASN A 72 -36.10 13.56 5.15
CA ASN A 72 -36.85 12.67 6.04
C ASN A 72 -35.95 11.74 6.86
N HIS A 73 -34.62 11.84 6.74
CA HIS A 73 -33.64 10.99 7.42
C HIS A 73 -33.81 9.48 7.16
N GLU A 74 -34.13 9.11 5.92
CA GLU A 74 -34.33 7.72 5.48
C GLU A 74 -33.04 7.09 4.93
N LYS A 75 -32.01 7.90 4.64
CA LYS A 75 -30.76 7.45 4.05
C LYS A 75 -29.73 7.01 5.09
N THR A 76 -28.95 6.02 4.72
CA THR A 76 -27.79 5.57 5.52
C THR A 76 -26.72 6.66 5.60
N GLN A 77 -25.83 6.58 6.60
CA GLN A 77 -24.71 7.52 6.72
C GLN A 77 -23.81 7.50 5.47
N TRP A 78 -23.61 6.32 4.86
CA TRP A 78 -22.83 6.18 3.63
C TRP A 78 -23.49 6.83 2.42
N GLU A 79 -24.82 6.68 2.23
CA GLU A 79 -25.54 7.36 1.15
C GLU A 79 -25.43 8.89 1.29
N ARG A 80 -25.61 9.41 2.50
CA ARG A 80 -25.47 10.84 2.79
C ARG A 80 -24.04 11.33 2.53
N PHE A 81 -23.04 10.56 2.96
CA PHE A 81 -21.62 10.87 2.72
C PHE A 81 -21.30 10.85 1.22
N ALA A 82 -21.78 9.85 0.49
CA ALA A 82 -21.56 9.73 -0.95
C ALA A 82 -22.17 10.92 -1.71
N HIS A 83 -23.37 11.36 -1.33
CA HIS A 83 -23.97 12.56 -1.88
C HIS A 83 -23.19 13.83 -1.52
N LYS A 84 -22.72 13.96 -0.27
CA LYS A 84 -21.85 15.07 0.14
C LYS A 84 -20.57 15.11 -0.70
N LEU A 85 -19.91 13.98 -0.93
CA LEU A 85 -18.72 13.88 -1.77
C LEU A 85 -19.01 14.23 -3.24
N GLN A 86 -20.15 13.78 -3.77
CA GLN A 86 -20.60 14.19 -5.09
C GLN A 86 -20.81 15.72 -5.18
N SER A 87 -21.40 16.32 -4.15
CA SER A 87 -21.58 17.78 -4.07
C SER A 87 -20.24 18.52 -4.01
N LEU A 88 -19.23 18.01 -3.29
CA LEU A 88 -17.89 18.61 -3.30
C LEU A 88 -17.28 18.65 -4.71
N ASN A 89 -17.38 17.55 -5.46
CA ASN A 89 -16.89 17.49 -6.84
C ASN A 89 -17.73 18.34 -7.82
N ALA A 90 -19.03 18.49 -7.58
CA ALA A 90 -19.89 19.32 -8.43
C ALA A 90 -19.67 20.84 -8.23
N ASN A 91 -19.13 21.24 -7.07
CA ASN A 91 -18.99 22.65 -6.67
C ASN A 91 -17.53 23.12 -6.59
N THR A 92 -16.61 22.42 -7.25
CA THR A 92 -15.18 22.78 -7.27
C THR A 92 -14.74 23.22 -8.67
N ASP A 93 -13.57 23.86 -8.77
CA ASP A 93 -12.98 24.26 -10.05
C ASP A 93 -12.43 23.06 -10.85
N GLU A 94 -12.16 23.25 -12.14
CA GLU A 94 -11.71 22.20 -13.07
C GLU A 94 -10.35 21.55 -12.73
N ASN A 95 -9.56 22.18 -11.85
CA ASN A 95 -8.26 21.65 -11.42
C ASN A 95 -8.30 20.99 -10.05
N THR A 96 -9.47 20.92 -9.41
CA THR A 96 -9.62 20.32 -8.09
C THR A 96 -10.57 19.12 -8.20
N GLU A 97 -10.20 18.01 -7.56
CA GLU A 97 -11.09 16.86 -7.39
C GLU A 97 -10.98 16.28 -5.98
N PHE A 98 -12.03 15.60 -5.54
CA PHE A 98 -12.11 14.92 -4.26
C PHE A 98 -12.28 13.42 -4.51
N LYS A 99 -11.35 12.63 -4.00
CA LYS A 99 -11.37 11.16 -4.11
C LYS A 99 -11.29 10.53 -2.72
N LEU A 100 -12.00 9.42 -2.52
CA LEU A 100 -11.90 8.59 -1.32
C LEU A 100 -11.01 7.38 -1.62
N PHE A 101 -9.89 7.28 -0.90
CA PHE A 101 -8.98 6.15 -0.97
C PHE A 101 -9.26 5.18 0.17
N TYR A 102 -9.68 3.96 -0.14
CA TYR A 102 -9.73 2.83 0.79
C TYR A 102 -8.40 2.10 0.77
N MET A 103 -7.58 2.27 1.81
CA MET A 103 -6.26 1.63 1.89
C MET A 103 -6.31 0.46 2.87
N GLY A 104 -6.06 -0.76 2.36
CA GLY A 104 -6.01 -1.98 3.16
C GLY A 104 -4.59 -2.46 3.38
N ARG A 105 -4.19 -2.70 4.63
CA ARG A 105 -2.93 -3.40 4.95
C ARG A 105 -3.14 -4.90 4.73
N HIS A 106 -2.18 -5.57 4.10
CA HIS A 106 -2.22 -7.03 3.96
C HIS A 106 -2.47 -7.75 5.31
N GLY A 107 -3.10 -8.92 5.26
CA GLY A 107 -3.20 -9.82 6.42
C GLY A 107 -1.83 -10.33 6.89
N GLU A 108 -1.76 -10.94 8.06
CA GLU A 108 -0.51 -11.50 8.60
C GLU A 108 0.16 -12.43 7.59
N GLY A 109 1.41 -12.12 7.24
CA GLY A 109 2.26 -13.00 6.44
C GLY A 109 3.30 -13.71 7.28
N TYR A 110 3.91 -14.75 6.74
CA TYR A 110 4.99 -15.47 7.43
C TYR A 110 6.18 -14.59 7.82
N HIS A 111 6.42 -13.48 7.12
CA HIS A 111 7.41 -12.47 7.53
C HIS A 111 7.03 -11.76 8.85
N ASN A 112 5.74 -11.52 9.11
CA ASN A 112 5.30 -10.92 10.37
C ASN A 112 5.50 -11.89 11.53
N VAL A 113 5.19 -13.18 11.31
CA VAL A 113 5.44 -14.24 12.30
C VAL A 113 6.95 -14.35 12.58
N ALA A 114 7.79 -14.31 11.55
CA ALA A 114 9.23 -14.37 11.70
C ALA A 114 9.80 -13.16 12.44
N GLU A 115 9.37 -11.93 12.10
CA GLU A 115 9.77 -10.73 12.82
C GLU A 115 9.33 -10.80 14.30
N GLY A 116 8.10 -11.24 14.57
CA GLY A 116 7.61 -11.44 15.94
C GLY A 116 8.39 -12.50 16.72
N LEU A 117 8.84 -13.56 16.06
CA LEU A 117 9.63 -14.64 16.67
C LEU A 117 11.06 -14.19 17.01
N TYR A 118 11.72 -13.49 16.11
CA TYR A 118 13.13 -13.11 16.27
C TYR A 118 13.33 -11.74 16.93
N GLY A 119 12.29 -10.91 16.96
CA GLY A 119 12.36 -9.51 17.35
C GLY A 119 12.95 -8.63 16.23
N THR A 120 12.49 -7.37 16.18
CA THR A 120 12.84 -6.42 15.10
C THR A 120 14.35 -6.23 14.93
N GLU A 121 15.13 -6.20 16.00
CA GLU A 121 16.57 -5.94 15.91
C GLU A 121 17.33 -7.09 15.21
N ALA A 122 17.13 -8.34 15.65
CA ALA A 122 17.70 -9.52 14.99
C ALA A 122 17.11 -9.77 13.59
N TRP A 123 15.84 -9.40 13.40
CA TRP A 123 15.17 -9.44 12.10
C TRP A 123 15.89 -8.54 11.09
N ASP A 124 16.02 -7.24 11.40
CA ASP A 124 16.62 -6.25 10.52
C ASP A 124 18.12 -6.51 10.27
N CYS A 125 18.84 -7.00 11.28
CA CYS A 125 20.29 -7.21 11.16
C CYS A 125 20.66 -8.54 10.48
N TYR A 126 19.80 -9.56 10.50
CA TYR A 126 20.12 -10.91 10.02
C TYR A 126 18.98 -11.61 9.28
N TRP A 127 17.87 -11.91 9.97
CA TRP A 127 16.88 -12.87 9.46
C TRP A 127 16.14 -12.41 8.22
N SER A 128 15.84 -11.11 8.10
CA SER A 128 15.12 -10.56 6.96
C SER A 128 15.88 -10.72 5.64
N LYS A 129 17.21 -10.90 5.70
CA LYS A 129 18.09 -11.09 4.52
C LYS A 129 18.10 -12.53 3.99
N LEU A 130 17.55 -13.48 4.75
CA LEU A 130 17.41 -14.87 4.34
C LEU A 130 16.05 -15.08 3.71
N ASP A 131 15.85 -16.15 2.94
CA ASP A 131 14.55 -16.47 2.36
C ASP A 131 13.61 -17.18 3.35
N GLY A 132 14.15 -17.69 4.45
CA GLY A 132 13.45 -18.47 5.46
C GLY A 132 14.40 -19.08 6.50
N ASN A 133 13.87 -19.88 7.42
CA ASN A 133 14.65 -20.65 8.42
C ASN A 133 14.63 -22.17 8.19
N GLY A 134 14.12 -22.63 7.04
CA GLY A 134 13.91 -24.05 6.73
C GLY A 134 12.57 -24.61 7.17
N ASN A 135 11.88 -23.98 8.13
CA ASN A 135 10.52 -24.36 8.53
C ASN A 135 9.46 -23.42 7.91
N ILE A 136 9.74 -22.12 7.89
CA ILE A 136 8.91 -21.10 7.25
C ILE A 136 9.73 -20.31 6.23
N THR A 137 9.06 -19.92 5.14
CA THR A 137 9.62 -19.09 4.07
C THR A 137 8.97 -17.71 4.14
N TRP A 138 9.79 -16.66 4.10
CA TRP A 138 9.32 -15.27 4.09
C TRP A 138 9.83 -14.46 2.89
N SER A 139 10.63 -15.03 1.98
CA SER A 139 10.83 -14.43 0.65
C SER A 139 9.47 -14.32 -0.05
N ASP A 140 9.12 -13.12 -0.52
CA ASP A 140 7.78 -12.79 -1.03
C ASP A 140 6.65 -13.47 -0.23
N ALA A 141 6.67 -13.24 1.08
CA ALA A 141 5.89 -14.02 2.04
C ALA A 141 4.40 -14.10 1.67
N HIS A 142 3.86 -15.32 1.74
CA HIS A 142 2.44 -15.60 1.64
C HIS A 142 1.74 -15.31 2.97
N LEU A 143 0.40 -15.24 2.95
CA LEU A 143 -0.39 -15.11 4.18
C LEU A 143 -0.31 -16.39 5.03
N THR A 144 -0.39 -16.22 6.35
CA THR A 144 -0.65 -17.31 7.29
C THR A 144 -2.16 -17.63 7.32
N GLU A 145 -2.57 -18.68 8.03
CA GLU A 145 -3.99 -18.94 8.28
C GLU A 145 -4.67 -17.75 8.99
N THR A 146 -3.97 -17.11 9.94
CA THR A 146 -4.41 -15.87 10.57
C THR A 146 -4.58 -14.74 9.55
N GLY A 147 -3.61 -14.56 8.65
CA GLY A 147 -3.69 -13.54 7.61
C GLY A 147 -4.83 -13.77 6.62
N ILE A 148 -5.12 -15.03 6.28
CA ILE A 148 -6.28 -15.40 5.47
C ILE A 148 -7.57 -15.05 6.23
N ALA A 149 -7.67 -15.40 7.52
CA ALA A 149 -8.83 -15.05 8.34
C ALA A 149 -9.05 -13.53 8.44
N GLN A 150 -7.97 -12.74 8.56
CA GLN A 150 -8.04 -11.27 8.54
C GLN A 150 -8.54 -10.72 7.20
N ALA A 151 -8.07 -11.25 6.08
CA ALA A 151 -8.57 -10.83 4.76
C ALA A 151 -10.06 -11.19 4.55
N LEU A 152 -10.49 -12.35 5.05
CA LEU A 152 -11.89 -12.76 5.05
C LEU A 152 -12.73 -11.92 6.02
N HIS A 153 -12.17 -11.49 7.14
CA HIS A 153 -12.83 -10.55 8.04
C HIS A 153 -13.08 -9.21 7.34
N ALA A 154 -12.08 -8.67 6.63
CA ALA A 154 -12.27 -7.48 5.79
C ALA A 154 -13.34 -7.68 4.72
N ARG A 155 -13.41 -8.85 4.06
CA ARG A 155 -14.52 -9.19 3.14
C ARG A 155 -15.88 -9.11 3.84
N SER A 156 -16.02 -9.72 5.01
CA SER A 156 -17.27 -9.67 5.78
C SER A 156 -17.65 -8.24 6.17
N THR A 157 -16.68 -7.42 6.58
CA THR A 157 -16.92 -5.99 6.85
C THR A 157 -17.42 -5.27 5.59
N TRP A 158 -16.79 -5.49 4.42
CA TRP A 158 -17.27 -4.92 3.16
C TRP A 158 -18.69 -5.36 2.84
N ALA A 159 -19.01 -6.65 3.00
CA ALA A 159 -20.35 -7.17 2.74
C ALA A 159 -21.42 -6.52 3.66
N GLU A 160 -21.12 -6.36 4.95
CA GLU A 160 -21.99 -5.66 5.89
C GLU A 160 -22.18 -4.18 5.49
N GLN A 161 -21.08 -3.50 5.13
CA GLN A 161 -21.16 -2.10 4.71
C GLN A 161 -21.86 -1.93 3.35
N MET A 162 -21.87 -2.95 2.48
CA MET A 162 -22.69 -2.97 1.26
C MET A 162 -24.19 -3.00 1.57
N GLU A 163 -24.62 -3.68 2.64
CA GLU A 163 -26.01 -3.62 3.12
C GLU A 163 -26.36 -2.20 3.61
N ASN A 164 -25.37 -1.48 4.14
CA ASN A 164 -25.45 -0.07 4.50
C ASN A 164 -25.08 0.88 3.35
N HIS A 165 -25.09 0.41 2.10
CA HIS A 165 -24.91 1.22 0.89
C HIS A 165 -23.59 2.00 0.81
N ILE A 166 -22.49 1.44 1.36
CA ILE A 166 -21.15 1.99 1.16
C ILE A 166 -20.84 2.17 -0.33
N PRO A 167 -20.30 3.32 -0.77
CA PRO A 167 -19.83 3.47 -2.13
C PRO A 167 -18.60 2.58 -2.34
N LEU A 168 -18.79 1.51 -3.10
CA LEU A 168 -17.74 0.56 -3.43
C LEU A 168 -16.59 1.23 -4.21
N PRO A 169 -15.39 0.63 -4.26
CA PRO A 169 -14.32 1.09 -5.14
C PRO A 169 -14.68 0.96 -6.62
N GLN A 170 -14.27 1.94 -7.42
CA GLN A 170 -14.39 1.98 -8.89
C GLN A 170 -13.12 1.44 -9.56
N SER A 171 -11.97 1.64 -8.90
CA SER A 171 -10.68 1.12 -9.32
C SER A 171 -10.00 0.41 -8.15
N TYR A 172 -9.32 -0.70 -8.44
CA TYR A 172 -8.62 -1.51 -7.46
C TYR A 172 -7.14 -1.59 -7.84
N TYR A 173 -6.26 -1.25 -6.91
CA TYR A 173 -4.82 -1.38 -7.09
C TYR A 173 -4.22 -2.24 -5.97
N SER A 174 -3.22 -3.04 -6.31
CA SER A 174 -2.49 -3.87 -5.35
C SER A 174 -0.99 -3.72 -5.52
N SER A 175 -0.29 -3.81 -4.39
CA SER A 175 1.13 -4.12 -4.38
C SER A 175 1.40 -5.46 -5.09
N PRO A 176 2.57 -5.64 -5.73
CA PRO A 176 2.93 -6.88 -6.40
C PRO A 176 3.42 -7.98 -5.46
N LEU A 177 3.62 -7.68 -4.17
CA LEU A 177 4.03 -8.68 -3.18
C LEU A 177 2.87 -9.63 -2.87
N ASP A 178 3.16 -10.93 -2.79
CA ASP A 178 2.14 -11.99 -2.84
C ASP A 178 1.10 -11.86 -1.71
N ARG A 179 1.52 -11.53 -0.48
CA ARG A 179 0.60 -11.21 0.64
C ARG A 179 -0.46 -10.15 0.32
N CYS A 180 -0.14 -9.13 -0.46
CA CYS A 180 -1.12 -8.11 -0.87
C CYS A 180 -2.05 -8.65 -1.97
N LEU A 181 -1.51 -9.39 -2.93
CA LEU A 181 -2.30 -10.03 -3.98
C LEU A 181 -3.31 -11.03 -3.38
N GLN A 182 -2.87 -11.88 -2.44
CA GLN A 182 -3.72 -12.77 -1.67
C GLN A 182 -4.77 -12.00 -0.88
N THR A 183 -4.37 -10.95 -0.15
CA THR A 183 -5.31 -10.15 0.65
C THR A 183 -6.37 -9.51 -0.23
N ALA A 184 -6.00 -8.87 -1.34
CA ALA A 184 -6.93 -8.21 -2.25
C ALA A 184 -7.90 -9.23 -2.86
N ASN A 185 -7.38 -10.37 -3.32
CA ASN A 185 -8.20 -11.44 -3.89
C ASN A 185 -9.19 -12.01 -2.86
N LEU A 186 -8.71 -12.32 -1.65
CA LEU A 186 -9.55 -12.78 -0.55
C LEU A 186 -10.51 -11.71 -0.04
N THR A 187 -10.23 -10.41 -0.19
CA THR A 187 -11.15 -9.38 0.27
C THR A 187 -12.30 -9.17 -0.72
N PHE A 188 -11.99 -9.08 -2.02
CA PHE A 188 -12.96 -8.54 -3.00
C PHE A 188 -13.52 -9.55 -4.00
N ASN A 189 -12.81 -10.63 -4.33
CA ASN A 189 -13.15 -11.47 -5.49
C ASN A 189 -14.54 -12.13 -5.41
N ASP A 190 -14.99 -12.47 -4.20
CA ASP A 190 -16.26 -13.18 -3.99
C ASP A 190 -17.35 -12.25 -3.41
N LEU A 191 -17.12 -10.92 -3.39
CA LEU A 191 -18.17 -9.96 -3.06
C LEU A 191 -19.16 -9.83 -4.23
N PRO A 192 -20.45 -9.57 -3.96
CA PRO A 192 -21.45 -9.37 -5.00
C PRO A 192 -21.34 -7.97 -5.62
N LEU A 193 -20.22 -7.71 -6.29
CA LEU A 193 -19.92 -6.42 -6.90
C LEU A 193 -20.79 -6.15 -8.15
N PRO A 194 -21.10 -4.88 -8.47
CA PRO A 194 -21.84 -4.52 -9.67
C PRO A 194 -21.20 -5.08 -10.96
N PRO A 195 -21.97 -5.64 -11.91
CA PRO A 195 -21.41 -6.23 -13.14
C PRO A 195 -20.64 -5.25 -14.04
N ASP A 196 -21.00 -3.97 -14.00
CA ASP A 196 -20.34 -2.87 -14.70
C ASP A 196 -19.06 -2.40 -13.99
N ARG A 197 -18.86 -2.83 -12.74
CA ARG A 197 -17.71 -2.48 -11.90
C ARG A 197 -17.15 -3.70 -11.14
N PRO A 198 -16.71 -4.73 -11.88
CA PRO A 198 -16.19 -5.95 -11.28
C PRO A 198 -14.83 -5.72 -10.62
N PHE A 199 -14.42 -6.64 -9.74
CA PHE A 199 -13.06 -6.68 -9.22
C PHE A 199 -12.06 -7.02 -10.34
N LYS A 200 -11.35 -6.00 -10.83
CA LYS A 200 -10.28 -6.10 -11.83
C LYS A 200 -9.06 -5.31 -11.35
N PRO A 201 -8.29 -5.86 -10.40
CA PRO A 201 -7.18 -5.14 -9.80
C PRO A 201 -6.03 -4.95 -10.79
N VAL A 202 -5.42 -3.77 -10.72
CA VAL A 202 -4.17 -3.45 -11.40
C VAL A 202 -3.01 -3.55 -10.40
N VAL A 203 -2.02 -4.35 -10.73
CA VAL A 203 -0.79 -4.49 -9.94
C VAL A 203 0.15 -3.34 -10.28
N LYS A 204 0.53 -2.55 -9.27
CA LYS A 204 1.37 -1.35 -9.41
C LYS A 204 2.72 -1.59 -8.77
N GLU A 205 3.79 -1.57 -9.56
CA GLU A 205 5.16 -1.85 -9.10
C GLU A 205 5.58 -0.86 -8.01
N LEU A 206 5.16 0.40 -8.10
CA LEU A 206 5.48 1.39 -7.08
C LEU A 206 4.72 1.22 -5.77
N LEU A 207 3.73 0.33 -5.65
CA LEU A 207 2.97 0.08 -4.41
C LEU A 207 3.63 -0.96 -3.49
N HIS A 208 4.92 -1.28 -3.70
CA HIS A 208 5.72 -2.09 -2.77
C HIS A 208 5.74 -1.51 -1.34
N GLU A 209 6.05 -2.39 -0.38
CA GLU A 209 6.60 -1.98 0.92
C GLU A 209 7.93 -1.23 0.73
N THR A 210 8.69 -1.00 1.78
CA THR A 210 10.09 -0.54 1.70
C THR A 210 10.92 -1.43 0.78
N LEU A 211 11.67 -0.83 -0.15
CA LEU A 211 12.50 -1.60 -1.07
C LEU A 211 13.82 -2.08 -0.44
N GLY A 212 14.27 -3.26 -0.88
CA GLY A 212 15.61 -3.81 -0.65
C GLY A 212 15.86 -4.42 0.74
N ILE A 213 17.00 -5.10 0.87
CA ILE A 213 17.52 -5.92 1.99
C ILE A 213 16.60 -7.08 2.39
N HIS A 214 15.36 -6.79 2.76
CA HIS A 214 14.41 -7.76 3.25
C HIS A 214 13.91 -8.60 2.06
N THR A 215 14.11 -9.92 2.11
CA THR A 215 13.66 -10.83 1.04
C THR A 215 12.13 -10.89 0.93
N CYS A 216 11.42 -10.57 2.02
CA CYS A 216 9.97 -10.40 1.99
C CYS A 216 9.52 -9.23 1.13
N ASP A 217 10.41 -8.27 0.85
CA ASP A 217 10.12 -7.10 0.02
C ASP A 217 10.63 -7.29 -1.42
N ARG A 218 11.07 -8.50 -1.78
CA ARG A 218 11.42 -8.91 -3.15
C ARG A 218 10.24 -9.64 -3.77
N ARG A 219 9.60 -9.09 -4.80
CA ARG A 219 8.45 -9.76 -5.44
C ARG A 219 8.85 -10.96 -6.28
N SER A 220 7.91 -11.89 -6.42
CA SER A 220 8.00 -13.00 -7.36
C SER A 220 8.00 -12.51 -8.83
N PRO A 221 8.48 -13.34 -9.77
CA PRO A 221 8.39 -13.04 -11.20
C PRO A 221 6.93 -12.86 -11.66
N THR A 222 6.73 -12.11 -12.74
CA THR A 222 5.39 -11.86 -13.31
C THR A 222 4.68 -13.14 -13.74
N THR A 223 5.43 -14.18 -14.12
CA THR A 223 4.89 -15.51 -14.43
C THR A 223 4.24 -16.19 -13.24
N HIS A 224 4.72 -15.93 -12.01
CA HIS A 224 4.02 -16.37 -10.79
C HIS A 224 2.74 -15.59 -10.61
N ILE A 225 2.80 -14.25 -10.62
CA ILE A 225 1.65 -13.37 -10.40
C ILE A 225 0.52 -13.68 -11.37
N THR A 226 0.81 -13.72 -12.68
CA THR A 226 -0.20 -13.95 -13.72
C THR A 226 -0.76 -15.37 -13.74
N LYS A 227 0.02 -16.36 -13.29
CA LYS A 227 -0.44 -17.74 -13.15
C LYS A 227 -1.34 -17.93 -11.92
N THR A 228 -0.98 -17.31 -10.80
CA THR A 228 -1.69 -17.44 -9.52
C THR A 228 -2.95 -16.57 -9.48
N TYR A 229 -2.88 -15.37 -10.07
CA TYR A 229 -3.95 -14.38 -10.07
C TYR A 229 -4.33 -13.96 -11.51
N PRO A 230 -4.97 -14.85 -12.30
CA PRO A 230 -5.20 -14.62 -13.73
C PRO A 230 -6.14 -13.46 -14.06
N HIS A 231 -6.89 -12.96 -13.07
CA HIS A 231 -7.79 -11.80 -13.22
C HIS A 231 -7.11 -10.46 -12.88
N PHE A 232 -5.88 -10.48 -12.37
CA PHE A 232 -5.11 -9.29 -12.06
C PHE A 232 -4.39 -8.82 -13.33
N THR A 233 -4.36 -7.51 -13.55
CA THR A 233 -3.66 -6.91 -14.68
C THR A 233 -2.37 -6.27 -14.18
N LEU A 234 -1.24 -6.58 -14.82
CA LEU A 234 0.01 -5.86 -14.55
C LEU A 234 -0.01 -4.51 -15.25
N GLU A 235 0.54 -3.47 -14.63
CA GLU A 235 0.65 -2.17 -15.29
C GLU A 235 1.54 -2.23 -16.56
N PRO A 236 1.43 -1.25 -17.47
CA PRO A 236 2.26 -1.22 -18.68
C PRO A 236 3.76 -1.28 -18.35
N ASN A 237 4.52 -2.02 -19.17
CA ASN A 237 5.98 -2.17 -19.04
C ASN A 237 6.46 -2.82 -17.72
N PHE A 238 5.61 -3.61 -17.07
CA PHE A 238 5.99 -4.37 -15.87
C PHE A 238 7.18 -5.31 -16.12
N ALA A 239 8.26 -5.18 -15.34
CA ALA A 239 9.47 -5.98 -15.53
C ALA A 239 9.25 -7.47 -15.20
N PRO A 240 9.79 -8.44 -15.97
CA PRO A 240 9.56 -9.87 -15.72
C PRO A 240 9.99 -10.36 -14.33
N THR A 241 11.06 -9.80 -13.79
CA THR A 241 11.58 -10.03 -12.42
C THR A 241 11.68 -8.70 -11.69
N ASP A 242 11.80 -8.74 -10.36
CA ASP A 242 11.93 -7.53 -9.52
C ASP A 242 13.20 -6.74 -9.85
N PRO A 243 13.09 -5.52 -10.43
CA PRO A 243 14.25 -4.67 -10.71
C PRO A 243 14.52 -3.67 -9.57
N LEU A 244 13.63 -3.56 -8.58
CA LEU A 244 13.66 -2.55 -7.53
C LEU A 244 14.29 -3.06 -6.24
N TRP A 245 14.35 -4.39 -6.05
CA TRP A 245 14.98 -4.99 -4.90
C TRP A 245 16.51 -5.04 -5.02
N ASP A 246 17.19 -4.44 -4.05
CA ASP A 246 18.64 -4.52 -3.86
C ASP A 246 18.94 -5.30 -2.58
N ARG A 247 19.90 -6.23 -2.62
CA ARG A 247 20.27 -7.07 -1.46
C ARG A 247 21.00 -6.33 -0.35
N ASP A 248 21.66 -5.22 -0.65
CA ASP A 248 22.59 -4.53 0.23
C ASP A 248 22.11 -3.12 0.61
N LEU A 249 21.10 -2.59 -0.09
CA LEU A 249 20.55 -1.24 0.11
C LEU A 249 19.06 -1.27 0.47
N ARG A 250 18.68 -0.57 1.54
CA ARG A 250 17.29 -0.38 1.99
C ARG A 250 16.83 1.04 1.70
N GLU A 251 15.67 1.18 1.12
CA GLU A 251 15.03 2.47 0.87
C GLU A 251 14.78 3.24 2.19
N SER A 252 15.06 4.54 2.17
CA SER A 252 14.74 5.43 3.30
C SER A 252 13.25 5.78 3.32
N ASN A 253 12.74 6.19 4.49
CA ASN A 253 11.32 6.59 4.60
C ASN A 253 10.99 7.78 3.68
N SER A 254 11.91 8.74 3.52
CA SER A 254 11.74 9.89 2.63
C SER A 254 11.74 9.49 1.16
N ALA A 255 12.60 8.54 0.75
CA ALA A 255 12.57 7.98 -0.61
C ALA A 255 11.26 7.21 -0.87
N ARG A 256 10.77 6.43 0.10
CA ARG A 256 9.48 5.74 0.01
C ARG A 256 8.31 6.71 -0.17
N ALA A 257 8.31 7.83 0.56
CA ALA A 257 7.30 8.88 0.40
C ALA A 257 7.31 9.50 -1.01
N VAL A 258 8.50 9.77 -1.57
CA VAL A 258 8.63 10.26 -2.96
C VAL A 258 8.13 9.21 -3.96
N ARG A 259 8.50 7.94 -3.80
CA ARG A 259 8.03 6.85 -4.67
C ARG A 259 6.51 6.70 -4.64
N LEU A 260 5.90 6.73 -3.45
CA LEU A 260 4.44 6.59 -3.33
C LEU A 260 3.66 7.82 -3.76
N ARG A 261 4.30 9.00 -3.75
CA ARG A 261 3.76 10.15 -4.46
C ARG A 261 3.73 9.94 -5.97
N HIS A 262 4.82 9.46 -6.57
CA HIS A 262 4.82 9.15 -8.02
C HIS A 262 3.75 8.10 -8.37
N LEU A 263 3.51 7.12 -7.48
CA LEU A 263 2.39 6.20 -7.64
C LEU A 263 1.03 6.93 -7.66
N LEU A 264 0.78 7.84 -6.71
CA LEU A 264 -0.46 8.60 -6.67
C LEU A 264 -0.61 9.53 -7.87
N ASP A 265 0.46 10.19 -8.29
CA ASP A 265 0.48 11.05 -9.48
C ASP A 265 0.11 10.22 -10.72
N ASP A 266 0.69 9.02 -10.85
CA ASP A 266 0.38 8.09 -11.94
C ASP A 266 -1.08 7.61 -11.91
N ILE A 267 -1.60 7.22 -10.73
CA ILE A 267 -3.00 6.79 -10.58
C ILE A 267 -3.95 7.92 -10.96
N VAL A 268 -3.74 9.12 -10.43
CA VAL A 268 -4.60 10.28 -10.69
C VAL A 268 -4.55 10.69 -12.15
N GLN A 269 -3.34 10.76 -12.73
CA GLN A 269 -3.13 11.17 -14.11
C GLN A 269 -3.77 10.22 -15.12
N HIS A 270 -3.73 8.90 -14.86
CA HIS A 270 -4.30 7.89 -15.74
C HIS A 270 -5.79 7.62 -15.50
N ASP A 271 -6.27 7.80 -14.26
CA ASP A 271 -7.70 7.73 -13.95
C ASP A 271 -8.48 8.89 -14.59
N ASN A 272 -7.85 10.07 -14.72
CA ASN A 272 -8.39 11.25 -15.40
C ASN A 272 -9.82 11.61 -14.93
N GLY A 273 -10.05 11.54 -13.62
CA GLY A 273 -11.33 11.86 -12.99
C GLY A 273 -12.40 10.77 -13.08
N ALA A 274 -12.11 9.60 -13.63
CA ALA A 274 -13.09 8.53 -13.81
C ALA A 274 -13.53 7.88 -12.48
N SER A 275 -12.63 7.82 -11.49
CA SER A 275 -12.89 7.20 -10.18
C SER A 275 -12.91 8.23 -9.05
N THR A 276 -14.01 8.28 -8.31
CA THR A 276 -14.12 8.93 -7.00
C THR A 276 -13.68 8.01 -5.86
N TYR A 277 -13.94 6.70 -5.98
CA TYR A 277 -13.67 5.71 -4.93
C TYR A 277 -12.57 4.74 -5.39
N ILE A 278 -11.44 4.71 -4.69
CA ILE A 278 -10.25 3.95 -5.11
C ILE A 278 -9.80 3.02 -4.00
N SER A 279 -9.50 1.76 -4.30
CA SER A 279 -8.94 0.80 -3.34
C SER A 279 -7.45 0.58 -3.59
N LEU A 280 -6.64 0.63 -2.53
CA LEU A 280 -5.21 0.27 -2.53
C LEU A 280 -4.97 -0.85 -1.51
N THR A 281 -4.52 -2.03 -1.95
CA THR A 281 -4.04 -3.09 -1.03
C THR A 281 -2.53 -3.05 -0.92
N ALA A 282 -2.02 -2.75 0.28
CA ALA A 282 -0.65 -2.30 0.50
C ALA A 282 -0.08 -2.79 1.85
N HIS A 283 0.96 -2.11 2.33
CA HIS A 283 1.77 -2.51 3.48
C HIS A 283 1.82 -1.42 4.55
N SER A 284 2.36 -1.73 5.73
CA SER A 284 2.41 -0.77 6.84
C SER A 284 3.24 0.48 6.50
N GLY A 285 4.45 0.30 5.97
CA GLY A 285 5.32 1.41 5.61
C GLY A 285 4.77 2.17 4.41
N ALA A 286 4.22 1.47 3.43
CA ALA A 286 3.58 2.07 2.27
C ALA A 286 2.38 2.97 2.65
N ILE A 287 1.44 2.46 3.46
CA ILE A 287 0.28 3.25 3.91
C ILE A 287 0.74 4.43 4.75
N THR A 288 1.73 4.26 5.62
CA THR A 288 2.30 5.38 6.40
C THR A 288 2.81 6.50 5.49
N SER A 289 3.55 6.16 4.43
CA SER A 289 4.06 7.13 3.46
C SER A 289 2.94 7.74 2.60
N LEU A 290 1.90 6.98 2.24
CA LEU A 290 0.71 7.53 1.56
C LEU A 290 -0.02 8.55 2.43
N LEU A 291 -0.21 8.25 3.72
CA LEU A 291 -0.81 9.18 4.68
C LEU A 291 0.01 10.47 4.79
N GLU A 292 1.35 10.38 4.85
CA GLU A 292 2.22 11.56 4.82
C GLU A 292 2.03 12.38 3.54
N VAL A 293 2.03 11.71 2.38
CA VAL A 293 1.87 12.36 1.06
C VAL A 293 0.52 13.06 0.93
N MET A 294 -0.54 12.46 1.48
CA MET A 294 -1.91 12.99 1.52
C MET A 294 -2.12 14.01 2.65
N ALA A 295 -1.08 14.38 3.40
CA ALA A 295 -1.16 15.27 4.57
C ALA A 295 -2.18 14.80 5.62
N HIS A 296 -2.35 13.47 5.76
CA HIS A 296 -3.08 12.85 6.87
C HIS A 296 -2.15 12.72 8.08
N ARG A 297 -2.71 12.64 9.29
CA ARG A 297 -1.93 12.28 10.49
C ARG A 297 -1.36 10.86 10.37
N ALA A 298 -0.32 10.54 11.14
CA ALA A 298 0.10 9.15 11.25
C ALA A 298 -1.02 8.30 11.88
N PHE A 299 -1.33 7.17 11.24
CA PHE A 299 -2.31 6.20 11.72
C PHE A 299 -1.85 4.79 11.36
N ARG A 300 -1.46 4.00 12.36
CA ARG A 300 -0.94 2.64 12.15
C ARG A 300 -2.09 1.65 12.02
N LEU A 301 -2.09 0.86 10.96
CA LEU A 301 -3.08 -0.19 10.74
C LEU A 301 -2.58 -1.53 11.31
N GLU A 302 -3.48 -2.32 11.89
CA GLU A 302 -3.26 -3.75 12.12
C GLU A 302 -3.20 -4.53 10.79
N THR A 303 -2.67 -5.75 10.82
CA THR A 303 -2.70 -6.63 9.65
C THR A 303 -4.15 -6.96 9.26
N GLY A 304 -4.50 -6.78 7.99
CA GLY A 304 -5.89 -6.87 7.51
C GLY A 304 -6.72 -5.61 7.74
N GLY A 305 -6.19 -4.60 8.44
CA GLY A 305 -6.89 -3.35 8.70
C GLY A 305 -7.15 -2.53 7.44
N VAL A 306 -8.21 -1.71 7.46
CA VAL A 306 -8.60 -0.81 6.36
C VAL A 306 -8.82 0.62 6.86
N ILE A 307 -8.33 1.61 6.11
CA ILE A 307 -8.53 3.04 6.36
C ILE A 307 -9.07 3.75 5.12
N PRO A 308 -10.26 4.38 5.20
CA PRO A 308 -10.71 5.36 4.21
C PRO A 308 -10.03 6.72 4.47
N VAL A 309 -9.58 7.38 3.39
CA VAL A 309 -9.03 8.75 3.46
C VAL A 309 -9.65 9.59 2.34
N LEU A 310 -10.43 10.60 2.71
CA LEU A 310 -10.94 11.58 1.76
C LEU A 310 -9.84 12.58 1.43
N VAL A 311 -9.44 12.63 0.16
CA VAL A 311 -8.33 13.46 -0.32
C VAL A 311 -8.84 14.49 -1.32
N ARG A 312 -8.53 15.75 -1.05
CA ARG A 312 -8.60 16.84 -2.02
C ARG A 312 -7.29 16.87 -2.82
N ILE A 313 -7.43 16.80 -4.14
CA ILE A 313 -6.35 16.75 -5.11
C ILE A 313 -6.45 18.02 -5.94
N VAL A 314 -5.35 18.75 -6.08
CA VAL A 314 -5.29 19.97 -6.90
C VAL A 314 -4.19 19.86 -7.93
N ARG A 315 -4.55 20.02 -9.20
CA ARG A 315 -3.59 20.20 -10.27
C ARG A 315 -3.09 21.63 -10.28
N ARG A 316 -1.77 21.80 -10.27
CA ARG A 316 -1.10 23.11 -10.31
C ARG A 316 -0.19 23.19 -11.51
N ASP A 317 -0.15 24.37 -12.12
CA ASP A 317 0.86 24.69 -13.12
C ASP A 317 2.24 24.91 -12.48
N GLY A 318 3.29 24.55 -13.21
CA GLY A 318 4.68 24.62 -12.80
C GLY A 318 5.24 23.36 -12.14
N CYS A 319 6.55 23.37 -11.91
CA CYS A 319 7.22 22.39 -11.04
C CYS A 319 6.70 22.53 -9.62
N ARG A 320 6.66 21.42 -8.87
CA ARG A 320 6.40 21.50 -7.45
C ARG A 320 7.55 22.26 -6.77
N GLY A 321 7.24 23.33 -6.04
CA GLY A 321 8.24 24.14 -5.34
C GLY A 321 8.93 23.43 -4.16
N ASP A 322 8.53 22.20 -3.84
CA ASP A 322 9.02 21.40 -2.70
C ASP A 322 9.81 20.15 -3.14
N ASP A 323 10.66 20.28 -4.15
CA ASP A 323 11.77 19.34 -4.39
C ASP A 323 12.89 19.52 -3.34
N SER A 324 12.61 20.25 -2.25
CA SER A 324 13.56 20.66 -1.22
C SER A 324 13.60 19.74 0.00
N LYS A 325 12.60 18.85 0.18
CA LYS A 325 12.67 17.82 1.21
C LYS A 325 13.85 16.90 0.89
N MET A 326 14.86 16.94 1.77
CA MET A 326 16.03 16.10 1.65
C MET A 326 15.61 14.63 1.58
N VAL A 327 15.83 14.00 0.43
CA VAL A 327 15.67 12.56 0.28
C VAL A 327 16.91 11.91 0.87
N GLU A 328 16.71 11.18 1.97
CA GLU A 328 17.80 10.45 2.62
C GLU A 328 18.27 9.32 1.70
N PRO A 329 19.58 9.08 1.58
CA PRO A 329 20.09 7.99 0.77
C PRO A 329 19.64 6.64 1.32
N PRO A 330 19.64 5.58 0.50
CA PRO A 330 19.36 4.24 0.99
C PRO A 330 20.40 3.82 2.05
N GLY A 331 19.94 3.12 3.08
CA GLY A 331 20.76 2.61 4.18
C GLY A 331 21.27 1.19 3.92
N LYS A 332 22.26 0.76 4.70
CA LYS A 332 22.65 -0.65 4.80
C LYS A 332 21.92 -1.31 5.97
N ALA A 333 21.87 -2.63 5.98
CA ALA A 333 21.37 -3.39 7.12
C ALA A 333 22.17 -3.02 8.39
N PRO A 334 21.52 -2.89 9.55
CA PRO A 334 22.24 -2.69 10.80
C PRO A 334 23.15 -3.87 11.11
N GLU A 335 24.26 -3.61 11.81
CA GLU A 335 25.10 -4.69 12.33
C GLU A 335 24.44 -5.35 13.54
N CYS A 336 24.40 -6.69 13.56
CA CYS A 336 23.87 -7.42 14.71
C CYS A 336 24.72 -7.18 15.95
N LYS A 337 24.07 -6.89 17.08
CA LYS A 337 24.73 -6.81 18.38
C LYS A 337 25.22 -8.18 18.83
N GLU A 338 26.23 -8.22 19.70
CA GLU A 338 26.85 -9.49 20.16
C GLU A 338 25.84 -10.48 20.76
N ALA A 339 24.85 -10.00 21.51
CA ALA A 339 23.82 -10.85 22.12
C ALA A 339 22.93 -11.58 21.09
N GLU A 340 22.71 -10.96 19.92
CA GLU A 340 21.86 -11.51 18.86
C GLU A 340 22.61 -12.56 18.05
N ARG A 341 23.93 -12.38 17.88
CA ARG A 341 24.80 -13.34 17.21
C ARG A 341 24.78 -14.71 17.91
N VAL A 342 24.66 -14.73 19.24
CA VAL A 342 24.56 -15.97 20.02
C VAL A 342 23.24 -16.71 19.73
N GLY A 343 22.13 -15.98 19.63
CA GLY A 343 20.80 -16.54 19.27
C GLY A 343 20.74 -17.06 17.82
N ILE A 344 21.44 -16.41 16.90
CA ILE A 344 21.54 -16.81 15.49
C ILE A 344 22.29 -18.14 15.31
N HIS A 345 23.35 -18.39 16.10
CA HIS A 345 24.12 -19.62 16.02
C HIS A 345 23.49 -20.79 16.81
N GLY A 346 22.67 -20.50 17.83
CA GLY A 346 22.03 -21.52 18.67
C GLY A 346 20.93 -22.35 17.98
N SER A 347 20.36 -21.88 16.88
CA SER A 347 19.33 -22.62 16.11
C SER A 347 19.92 -23.54 15.04
N GLY A 348 21.25 -23.64 14.93
CA GLY A 348 21.94 -24.31 13.81
C GLY A 348 22.73 -25.58 14.13
N SER A 349 22.84 -26.01 15.39
CA SER A 349 23.62 -27.23 15.68
C SER A 349 23.30 -27.88 17.03
N GLU A 350 22.44 -28.90 17.02
CA GLU A 350 22.56 -30.03 17.95
C GLU A 350 22.22 -31.34 17.20
N SER A 351 23.14 -31.81 16.36
CA SER A 351 23.26 -33.24 16.09
C SER A 351 24.05 -33.88 17.24
N GLY A 352 23.42 -33.96 18.41
CA GLY A 352 23.92 -34.70 19.56
C GLY A 352 23.50 -36.16 19.45
N SER A 353 24.45 -37.03 19.09
CA SER A 353 24.27 -38.47 19.06
C SER A 353 24.04 -38.99 20.47
N THR A 354 22.80 -39.34 20.82
CA THR A 354 22.51 -40.09 22.05
C THR A 354 22.61 -41.59 21.72
N GLU A 355 23.71 -42.21 22.15
CA GLU A 355 23.82 -43.67 22.26
C GLU A 355 22.67 -44.21 23.12
N LEU A 356 21.81 -45.04 22.53
CA LEU A 356 20.87 -45.86 23.27
C LEU A 356 21.62 -47.08 23.82
N ARG A 357 21.90 -47.06 25.12
CA ARG A 357 22.08 -48.28 25.91
C ARG A 357 20.72 -48.75 26.40
N ASN A 358 20.22 -49.83 25.81
CA ASN A 358 19.75 -51.04 26.51
C ASN A 358 19.46 -52.14 25.49
#